data_AF-A0A2I0TD63-F1
#
_entry.id   AF-A0A2I0TD63-F1
#
_cell.length_a   1.000
_cell.length_b   1.000
_cell.length_c   1.000
_cell.angle_alpha   90.00
_cell.angle_beta   90.00
_cell.angle_gamma   90.00
#
_symmetry.space_group_name_H-M   'P 1'
#
loop_
_entity.id
_entity.type
_entity.pdbx_description
1 polymer ?
#
loop_
_entity_poly.entity_id
_entity_poly.type
_entity_poly.pdbx_seq_one_letter_code
_entity_poly.pdbx_strand_id
1 'polypeptide(L)'
;MLKYLSIVPPIRNLGELIDRFVADFKAQGPPKPNVDEGGAVLPSCADLFVYYKKCMVQCSQLSTGEPMIALTTIFQKYLREYAWKILSGNLPKTTSSSGGLTITSLLKEKEGSEVAKFTLEELCLICSILSTAEYCLATTQQLEEKLKEKVDASLVERINLTGEMDTFSIVISNSIQLLVQDLDAACDPALTAMSKVGDGLVSERSSLKTLVEFFFALMA
;
A
#
# COMPACT_ATOMS: atom_id res chain seq x y z
N MET A 1 -23.09 -28.80 2.75
CA MET A 1 -22.15 -27.68 2.55
C MET A 1 -22.74 -26.33 2.97
N LEU A 2 -23.92 -25.92 2.48
CA LEU A 2 -24.56 -24.63 2.83
C LEU A 2 -25.02 -24.45 4.29
N LYS A 3 -25.19 -25.52 5.08
CA LYS A 3 -25.60 -25.42 6.50
C LYS A 3 -24.49 -25.02 7.47
N TYR A 4 -23.21 -25.20 7.12
CA TYR A 4 -22.08 -24.85 8.00
C TYR A 4 -21.69 -23.37 7.89
N LEU A 5 -22.00 -22.72 6.77
CA LEU A 5 -21.68 -21.30 6.56
C LEU A 5 -22.56 -20.36 7.39
N SER A 6 -23.77 -20.78 7.77
CA SER A 6 -24.69 -20.02 8.62
C SER A 6 -24.30 -19.97 10.10
N ILE A 7 -23.37 -20.83 10.54
CA ILE A 7 -22.94 -20.97 11.95
C ILE A 7 -21.77 -20.04 12.28
N VAL A 8 -21.14 -19.41 11.28
CA VAL A 8 -20.06 -18.43 11.49
C VAL A 8 -20.56 -17.01 11.15
N PRO A 9 -21.38 -16.35 11.99
CA PRO A 9 -21.57 -14.91 11.88
C PRO A 9 -20.33 -14.24 12.48
N PRO A 10 -19.45 -13.63 11.65
CA PRO A 10 -19.78 -12.38 10.99
C PRO A 10 -19.27 -12.24 9.53
N ILE A 11 -18.96 -13.33 8.81
CA ILE A 11 -18.36 -13.33 7.45
C ILE A 11 -19.08 -12.41 6.43
N ARG A 12 -20.38 -12.16 6.64
CA ARG A 12 -21.24 -11.38 5.76
C ARG A 12 -20.88 -9.88 5.66
N ASN A 13 -20.00 -9.35 6.51
CA ASN A 13 -19.74 -7.92 6.60
C ASN A 13 -18.38 -7.46 6.01
N LEU A 14 -17.51 -8.36 5.56
CA LEU A 14 -16.18 -7.97 5.05
C LEU A 14 -16.26 -7.11 3.77
N GLY A 15 -17.24 -7.37 2.90
CA GLY A 15 -17.49 -6.51 1.73
C GLY A 15 -17.88 -5.10 2.14
N GLU A 16 -18.86 -4.98 3.03
CA GLU A 16 -19.30 -3.69 3.58
C GLU A 16 -18.16 -2.96 4.31
N LEU A 17 -17.30 -3.70 5.01
CA LEU A 17 -16.13 -3.16 5.69
C LEU A 17 -15.12 -2.56 4.68
N ILE A 18 -14.81 -3.26 3.59
CA ILE A 18 -13.93 -2.73 2.54
C ILE A 18 -14.58 -1.50 1.88
N ASP A 19 -15.87 -1.57 1.53
CA ASP A 19 -16.56 -0.45 0.87
C ASP A 19 -16.62 0.78 1.80
N ARG A 20 -16.79 0.58 3.11
CA ARG A 20 -16.65 1.64 4.11
C ARG A 20 -15.25 2.21 4.15
N PHE A 21 -14.19 1.38 4.16
CA PHE A 21 -12.82 1.88 4.11
C PHE A 21 -12.55 2.70 2.84
N VAL A 22 -13.10 2.29 1.69
CA VAL A 22 -12.99 3.08 0.44
C VAL A 22 -13.67 4.43 0.59
N ALA A 23 -14.87 4.47 1.18
CA ALA A 23 -15.61 5.71 1.41
C ALA A 23 -14.87 6.64 2.40
N ASP A 24 -14.40 6.09 3.53
CA ASP A 24 -13.68 6.83 4.56
C ASP A 24 -12.36 7.39 4.01
N PHE A 25 -11.63 6.62 3.20
CA PHE A 25 -10.40 7.06 2.52
C PHE A 25 -10.67 8.24 1.57
N LYS A 26 -11.75 8.15 0.77
CA LYS A 26 -12.16 9.25 -0.13
C LYS A 26 -12.62 10.50 0.62
N ALA A 27 -13.27 10.33 1.77
CA ALA A 27 -13.78 11.44 2.58
C ALA A 27 -12.68 12.17 3.35
N GLN A 28 -11.67 11.44 3.85
CA GLN A 28 -10.54 12.02 4.58
C GLN A 28 -9.53 12.70 3.64
N GLY A 29 -9.48 12.27 2.37
CA GLY A 29 -8.47 12.75 1.41
C GLY A 29 -7.08 12.17 1.70
N PRO A 30 -6.06 12.54 0.90
CA PRO A 30 -4.69 12.10 1.13
C PRO A 30 -4.21 12.50 2.53
N PRO A 31 -3.39 11.65 3.19
CA PRO A 31 -2.88 11.93 4.53
C PRO A 31 -2.18 13.29 4.54
N LYS A 32 -2.61 14.16 5.46
CA LYS A 32 -2.01 15.50 5.59
C LYS A 32 -0.52 15.34 5.89
N PRO A 33 0.36 16.14 5.26
CA PRO A 33 1.79 16.12 5.55
C PRO A 33 2.01 16.71 6.96
N ASN A 34 1.83 15.90 8.00
CA ASN A 34 2.39 16.20 9.31
C ASN A 34 3.87 15.82 9.23
N VAL A 35 4.72 16.83 9.39
CA VAL A 35 6.16 16.80 9.05
C VAL A 35 6.99 15.81 9.88
N ASP A 36 6.38 15.11 10.85
CA ASP A 36 7.04 14.15 11.75
C ASP A 36 6.70 12.67 11.48
N GLU A 37 5.71 12.35 10.64
CA GLU A 37 5.28 10.97 10.34
C GLU A 37 5.11 10.73 8.84
N GLY A 38 6.17 10.98 8.06
CA GLY A 38 6.21 10.54 6.67
C GLY A 38 6.13 9.01 6.61
N GLY A 39 4.97 8.44 6.26
CA GLY A 39 4.80 6.98 6.15
C GLY A 39 3.91 6.33 7.21
N ALA A 40 2.94 7.05 7.79
CA ALA A 40 1.98 6.42 8.69
C ALA A 40 1.19 5.30 7.99
N VAL A 41 1.14 4.13 8.63
CA VAL A 41 0.31 2.99 8.21
C VAL A 41 -1.17 3.37 8.29
N LEU A 42 -1.93 3.11 7.23
CA LEU A 42 -3.35 3.44 7.16
C LEU A 42 -4.13 2.71 8.26
N PRO A 43 -4.96 3.41 9.07
CA PRO A 43 -5.70 2.77 10.16
C PRO A 43 -6.66 1.67 9.67
N SER A 44 -7.12 1.75 8.42
CA SER A 44 -7.99 0.75 7.81
C SER A 44 -7.35 -0.65 7.71
N CYS A 45 -6.02 -0.75 7.57
CA CYS A 45 -5.38 -2.07 7.56
C CYS A 45 -5.34 -2.68 8.97
N ALA A 46 -5.12 -1.88 10.00
CA ALA A 46 -5.13 -2.35 11.39
C ALA A 46 -6.52 -2.90 11.73
N ASP A 47 -7.59 -2.17 11.39
CA ASP A 47 -8.96 -2.62 11.58
C ASP A 47 -9.28 -3.92 10.82
N LEU A 48 -8.78 -4.06 9.58
CA LEU A 48 -8.94 -5.28 8.78
C LEU A 48 -8.34 -6.51 9.47
N PHE A 49 -7.10 -6.43 9.94
CA PHE A 49 -6.43 -7.56 10.58
C PHE A 49 -6.97 -7.85 11.99
N VAL A 50 -7.42 -6.82 12.73
CA VAL A 50 -8.17 -7.02 13.98
C VAL A 50 -9.45 -7.80 13.72
N TYR A 51 -10.16 -7.49 12.63
CA TYR A 51 -11.36 -8.22 12.23
C TYR A 51 -11.04 -9.68 11.86
N TYR A 52 -9.98 -9.93 11.09
CA TYR A 52 -9.55 -11.30 10.74
C TYR A 52 -9.21 -12.13 11.98
N LYS A 53 -8.49 -11.54 12.94
CA LYS A 53 -8.19 -12.19 14.22
C LYS A 53 -9.47 -12.60 14.95
N LYS A 54 -10.48 -11.73 15.01
CA LYS A 54 -11.78 -12.03 15.62
C LYS A 54 -12.48 -13.20 14.93
N CYS A 55 -12.56 -13.19 13.60
CA CYS A 55 -13.17 -14.28 12.84
C CYS A 55 -12.45 -15.61 13.04
N MET A 56 -11.12 -15.60 13.06
CA MET A 56 -10.31 -16.81 13.29
C MET A 56 -10.52 -17.39 14.69
N VAL A 57 -10.53 -16.55 15.73
CA VAL A 57 -10.81 -16.99 17.11
C VAL A 57 -12.19 -17.64 17.18
N GLN A 58 -13.22 -16.98 16.65
CA GLN A 58 -14.60 -17.48 16.64
C GLN A 58 -14.73 -18.79 15.85
N CYS A 59 -14.10 -18.88 14.68
CA CYS A 59 -14.13 -20.08 13.86
C CYS A 59 -13.44 -21.25 14.59
N SER A 60 -12.27 -21.02 15.18
CA SER A 60 -11.50 -22.06 15.89
C SER A 60 -12.20 -22.63 17.13
N GLN A 61 -13.11 -21.87 17.76
CA GLN A 61 -13.92 -22.37 18.88
C GLN A 61 -15.05 -23.31 18.44
N LEU A 62 -15.44 -23.25 17.16
CA LEU A 62 -16.55 -24.02 16.60
C LEU A 62 -16.06 -25.16 15.71
N SER A 63 -14.96 -24.97 14.99
CA SER A 63 -14.38 -25.94 14.06
C SER A 63 -12.93 -25.63 13.70
N THR A 64 -12.15 -26.68 13.48
CA THR A 64 -10.76 -26.64 12.96
C THR A 64 -10.62 -27.27 11.57
N GLY A 65 -11.75 -27.69 10.97
CA GLY A 65 -11.79 -28.40 9.69
C GLY A 65 -12.08 -27.50 8.48
N GLU A 66 -12.91 -27.98 7.55
CA GLU A 66 -13.31 -27.24 6.32
C GLU A 66 -13.81 -25.80 6.54
N PRO A 67 -14.52 -25.44 7.63
CA PRO A 67 -14.89 -24.05 7.89
C PRO A 67 -13.68 -23.10 8.00
N MET A 68 -12.54 -23.57 8.51
CA MET A 68 -11.31 -22.80 8.61
C MET A 68 -10.69 -22.56 7.22
N ILE A 69 -10.80 -23.55 6.33
CA ILE A 69 -10.38 -23.40 4.93
C ILE A 69 -11.26 -22.39 4.22
N ALA A 70 -12.59 -22.48 4.40
CA ALA A 70 -13.50 -21.49 3.85
C ALA A 70 -13.19 -20.08 4.36
N LEU A 71 -12.90 -19.92 5.66
CA LEU A 71 -12.48 -18.64 6.24
C LEU A 71 -11.20 -18.10 5.56
N THR A 72 -10.22 -18.96 5.33
CA THR A 72 -8.97 -18.60 4.65
C THR A 72 -9.24 -18.08 3.24
N THR A 73 -10.12 -18.75 2.48
CA THR A 73 -10.48 -18.28 1.12
C THR A 73 -11.17 -16.92 1.12
N ILE A 74 -11.90 -16.60 2.19
CA ILE A 74 -12.52 -15.29 2.37
C ILE A 74 -11.44 -14.23 2.65
N PHE A 75 -10.48 -14.51 3.53
CA PHE A 75 -9.37 -13.60 3.79
C PHE A 75 -8.55 -13.32 2.52
N GLN A 76 -8.23 -14.36 1.75
CA GLN A 76 -7.56 -14.22 0.45
C GLN A 76 -8.26 -13.20 -0.46
N LYS A 77 -9.58 -13.39 -0.65
CA LYS A 77 -10.39 -12.49 -1.47
C LYS A 77 -10.31 -11.04 -0.98
N TYR A 78 -10.49 -10.81 0.31
CA TYR A 78 -10.58 -9.46 0.85
C TYR A 78 -9.23 -8.76 1.05
N LEU A 79 -8.13 -9.52 1.19
CA LEU A 79 -6.77 -8.97 1.11
C LEU A 79 -6.49 -8.42 -0.30
N ARG A 80 -6.86 -9.17 -1.35
CA ARG A 80 -6.74 -8.69 -2.74
C ARG A 80 -7.61 -7.48 -3.02
N GLU A 81 -8.86 -7.50 -2.55
CA GLU A 81 -9.77 -6.35 -2.68
C GLU A 81 -9.22 -5.11 -1.97
N TYR A 82 -8.63 -5.25 -0.77
CA TYR A 82 -7.99 -4.16 -0.05
C TYR A 82 -6.79 -3.61 -0.84
N ALA A 83 -5.89 -4.49 -1.29
CA ALA A 83 -4.72 -4.11 -2.09
C ALA A 83 -5.10 -3.39 -3.39
N TRP A 84 -6.18 -3.82 -4.05
CA TRP A 84 -6.64 -3.22 -5.29
C TRP A 84 -7.40 -1.91 -5.07
N LYS A 85 -8.41 -1.89 -4.20
CA LYS A 85 -9.34 -0.76 -4.05
C LYS A 85 -8.79 0.38 -3.21
N ILE A 86 -7.97 0.09 -2.21
CA ILE A 86 -7.44 1.08 -1.25
C ILE A 86 -6.02 1.47 -1.59
N LEU A 87 -5.15 0.50 -1.89
CA LEU A 87 -3.74 0.79 -2.11
C LEU A 87 -3.47 1.14 -3.58
N SER A 88 -3.51 0.15 -4.47
CA SER A 88 -3.18 0.31 -5.90
C SER A 88 -4.08 1.33 -6.59
N GLY A 89 -5.37 1.33 -6.27
CA GLY A 89 -6.36 2.23 -6.87
C GLY A 89 -6.14 3.71 -6.53
N ASN A 90 -5.35 4.02 -5.50
CA ASN A 90 -5.04 5.39 -5.09
C ASN A 90 -3.57 5.78 -5.35
N LEU A 91 -2.73 4.87 -5.87
CA LEU A 91 -1.39 5.26 -6.33
C LEU A 91 -1.49 6.15 -7.57
N PRO A 92 -0.67 7.21 -7.67
CA PRO A 92 -0.52 7.99 -8.89
C PRO A 92 -0.18 7.08 -10.07
N LYS A 93 -0.86 7.27 -11.21
CA LYS A 93 -0.55 6.53 -12.43
C LYS A 93 0.54 7.28 -13.19
N THR A 94 1.66 6.62 -13.48
CA THR A 94 2.75 7.17 -14.29
C THR A 94 2.22 7.50 -15.68
N THR A 95 1.89 8.76 -15.96
CA THR A 95 1.45 9.16 -17.29
C THR A 95 2.64 9.26 -18.25
N SER A 96 2.93 8.16 -18.92
CA SER A 96 3.07 8.21 -20.37
C SER A 96 1.72 7.78 -20.96
N SER A 97 0.82 8.74 -21.15
CA SER A 97 -0.54 8.63 -21.73
C SER A 97 -1.64 7.97 -20.88
N SER A 98 -2.55 8.78 -20.32
CA SER A 98 -4.02 8.67 -20.42
C SER A 98 -4.71 9.48 -19.31
N GLY A 99 -5.49 10.48 -19.71
CA GLY A 99 -6.08 11.49 -18.84
C GLY A 99 -7.12 10.98 -17.84
N GLY A 100 -7.01 11.52 -16.63
CA GLY A 100 -8.11 11.77 -15.71
C GLY A 100 -8.21 13.27 -15.49
N LEU A 101 -9.27 13.89 -15.97
CA LEU A 101 -9.52 15.33 -15.95
C LEU A 101 -9.84 15.83 -14.53
N THR A 102 -9.03 16.73 -13.98
CA THR A 102 -9.52 17.78 -13.07
C THR A 102 -9.54 19.11 -13.81
N ILE A 103 -10.74 19.70 -13.91
CA ILE A 103 -11.06 20.91 -14.69
C ILE A 103 -10.23 22.14 -14.29
N THR A 104 -9.52 22.10 -13.15
CA THR A 104 -8.70 23.21 -12.65
C THR A 104 -7.38 23.41 -13.41
N SER A 105 -6.87 22.40 -14.14
CA SER A 105 -5.54 22.48 -14.78
C SER A 105 -5.55 23.01 -16.23
N LEU A 106 -6.72 23.31 -16.81
CA LEU A 106 -6.88 23.72 -18.21
C LEU A 106 -6.64 25.22 -18.49
N LEU A 107 -6.15 26.00 -17.51
CA LEU A 107 -5.87 27.44 -17.69
C LEU A 107 -4.40 27.82 -17.47
N LYS A 108 -3.47 26.88 -17.68
CA LYS A 108 -2.04 27.21 -17.67
C LYS A 108 -1.27 26.41 -18.72
N GLU A 109 -1.61 26.65 -19.99
CA GLU A 109 -0.65 26.37 -21.06
C GLU A 109 0.50 27.38 -20.95
N LYS A 110 1.75 26.91 -20.75
CA LYS A 110 2.88 27.27 -21.62
C LYS A 110 4.16 26.48 -21.25
N GLU A 111 4.55 25.62 -22.19
CA GLU A 111 5.93 25.22 -22.54
C GLU A 111 6.83 24.47 -21.53
N GLY A 112 7.08 23.21 -21.86
CA GLY A 112 8.34 22.51 -21.53
C GLY A 112 8.11 21.17 -20.84
N SER A 113 8.28 20.06 -21.57
CA SER A 113 8.48 18.68 -21.10
C SER A 113 8.49 18.49 -19.57
N GLU A 114 7.31 18.53 -18.94
CA GLU A 114 7.22 18.39 -17.49
C GLU A 114 7.25 16.90 -17.15
N VAL A 115 8.42 16.42 -16.74
CA VAL A 115 8.50 15.21 -15.91
C VAL A 115 7.63 15.51 -14.69
N ALA A 116 6.55 14.75 -14.51
CA ALA A 116 5.56 15.02 -13.48
C ALA A 116 6.25 15.02 -12.11
N LYS A 117 6.48 16.20 -11.53
CA LYS A 117 6.86 16.34 -10.13
C LYS A 117 5.63 16.03 -9.30
N PHE A 118 5.71 15.01 -8.46
CA PHE A 118 4.62 14.75 -7.52
C PHE A 118 4.52 15.91 -6.53
N THR A 119 3.30 16.25 -6.11
CA THR A 119 3.13 17.21 -5.02
C THR A 119 3.53 16.58 -3.68
N LEU A 120 3.76 17.40 -2.66
CA LEU A 120 4.09 16.91 -1.32
C LEU A 120 2.99 15.98 -0.77
N GLU A 121 1.72 16.28 -1.09
CA GLU A 121 0.57 15.46 -0.72
C GLU A 121 0.59 14.10 -1.44
N GLU A 122 0.98 14.07 -2.71
CA GLU A 122 1.10 12.82 -3.48
C GLU A 122 2.26 11.95 -2.98
N LEU A 123 3.40 12.55 -2.63
CA LEU A 123 4.53 11.84 -2.02
C LEU A 123 4.15 11.25 -0.66
N CYS A 124 3.47 12.03 0.20
CA CYS A 124 2.96 11.55 1.49
C CYS A 124 2.01 10.36 1.31
N LEU A 125 1.12 10.44 0.32
CA LEU A 125 0.21 9.35 -0.04
C LEU A 125 0.96 8.10 -0.51
N ILE A 126 1.94 8.23 -1.41
CA ILE A 126 2.75 7.11 -1.89
C ILE A 126 3.49 6.43 -0.72
N CYS A 127 4.12 7.20 0.17
CA CYS A 127 4.82 6.67 1.35
C CYS A 127 3.86 5.99 2.34
N SER A 128 2.67 6.54 2.54
CA SER A 128 1.64 5.94 3.41
C SER A 128 1.13 4.62 2.83
N ILE A 129 0.91 4.56 1.51
CA ILE A 129 0.53 3.32 0.81
C ILE A 129 1.65 2.28 0.88
N LEU A 130 2.91 2.69 0.66
CA LEU A 130 4.09 1.83 0.78
C LEU A 130 4.16 1.18 2.16
N SER A 131 4.13 1.98 3.21
CA SER A 131 4.23 1.52 4.60
C SER A 131 3.05 0.62 4.97
N THR A 132 1.85 0.94 4.47
CA THR A 132 0.67 0.09 4.65
C THR A 132 0.80 -1.25 3.94
N ALA A 133 1.33 -1.26 2.71
CA ALA A 133 1.52 -2.49 1.95
C ALA A 133 2.57 -3.41 2.61
N GLU A 134 3.66 -2.86 3.13
CA GLU A 134 4.67 -3.60 3.89
C GLU A 134 4.07 -4.20 5.17
N TYR A 135 3.33 -3.40 5.95
CA TYR A 135 2.62 -3.88 7.11
C TYR A 135 1.64 -5.02 6.76
N CYS A 136 0.87 -4.87 5.68
CA CYS A 136 -0.06 -5.88 5.20
C CYS A 136 0.65 -7.17 4.77
N LEU A 137 1.80 -7.09 4.11
CA LEU A 137 2.59 -8.25 3.73
C LEU A 137 3.05 -9.03 4.96
N ALA A 138 3.72 -8.34 5.89
CA ALA A 138 4.22 -8.95 7.13
C ALA A 138 3.08 -9.55 7.98
N THR A 139 1.96 -8.85 8.08
CA THR A 139 0.81 -9.32 8.86
C THR A 139 0.07 -10.48 8.17
N THR A 140 0.03 -10.51 6.83
CA THR A 140 -0.50 -11.65 6.06
C THR A 140 0.34 -12.91 6.31
N GLN A 141 1.66 -12.79 6.37
CA GLN A 141 2.54 -13.92 6.73
C GLN A 141 2.23 -14.46 8.13
N GLN A 142 2.15 -13.58 9.14
CA GLN A 142 1.78 -13.99 10.50
C GLN A 142 0.39 -14.61 10.57
N LEU A 143 -0.56 -14.09 9.77
CA LEU A 143 -1.91 -14.64 9.68
C LEU A 143 -1.90 -16.07 9.13
N GLU A 144 -1.12 -16.33 8.09
CA GLU A 144 -0.98 -17.68 7.51
C GLU A 144 -0.47 -18.68 8.54
N GLU A 145 0.60 -18.32 9.26
CA GLU A 145 1.16 -19.14 10.33
C GLU A 145 0.12 -19.44 11.41
N LYS A 146 -0.64 -18.41 11.84
CA LYS A 146 -1.70 -18.56 12.85
C LYS A 146 -2.87 -19.42 12.39
N LEU A 147 -3.21 -19.39 11.11
CA LEU A 147 -4.22 -20.28 10.52
C LEU A 147 -3.71 -21.72 10.52
N LYS A 148 -2.45 -21.94 10.13
CA LYS A 148 -1.81 -23.27 10.13
C LYS A 148 -1.70 -23.87 11.53
N GLU A 149 -1.45 -23.07 12.56
CA GLU A 149 -1.47 -23.52 13.96
C GLU A 149 -2.86 -23.98 14.44
N LYS A 150 -3.94 -23.46 13.85
CA LYS A 150 -5.32 -23.68 14.31
C LYS A 150 -6.10 -24.72 13.52
N VAL A 151 -5.67 -25.04 12.31
CA VAL A 151 -6.36 -25.99 11.42
C VAL A 151 -5.91 -27.43 11.71
N ASP A 152 -6.75 -28.40 11.39
CA ASP A 152 -6.38 -29.82 11.49
C ASP A 152 -5.14 -30.14 10.65
N ALA A 153 -4.25 -31.00 11.16
CA ALA A 153 -2.96 -31.31 10.52
C ALA A 153 -3.07 -31.79 9.06
N SER A 154 -4.17 -32.48 8.72
CA SER A 154 -4.45 -32.95 7.35
C SER A 154 -4.81 -31.84 6.36
N LEU A 155 -5.11 -30.64 6.84
CA LEU A 155 -5.58 -29.51 6.05
C LEU A 155 -4.58 -28.35 6.01
N VAL A 156 -3.47 -28.42 6.77
CA VAL A 156 -2.44 -27.37 6.85
C VAL A 156 -1.89 -26.98 5.49
N GLU A 157 -1.66 -27.95 4.60
CA GLU A 157 -1.13 -27.70 3.25
C GLU A 157 -2.10 -26.92 2.35
N ARG A 158 -3.40 -26.87 2.70
CA ARG A 158 -4.41 -26.10 1.96
C ARG A 158 -4.43 -24.62 2.38
N ILE A 159 -3.75 -24.25 3.47
CA ILE A 159 -3.58 -22.85 3.88
C ILE A 159 -2.37 -22.28 3.13
N ASN A 160 -2.63 -21.33 2.23
CA ASN A 160 -1.59 -20.64 1.46
C ASN A 160 -2.05 -19.21 1.18
N LEU A 161 -1.31 -18.21 1.65
CA LEU A 161 -1.58 -16.78 1.40
C LEU A 161 -0.47 -16.13 0.55
N THR A 162 0.39 -16.93 -0.08
CA THR A 162 1.53 -16.44 -0.87
C THR A 162 1.08 -15.50 -1.99
N GLY A 163 -0.04 -15.81 -2.67
CA GLY A 163 -0.56 -14.95 -3.74
C GLY A 163 -1.01 -13.57 -3.25
N GLU A 164 -1.49 -13.48 -2.02
CA GLU A 164 -1.83 -12.21 -1.38
C GLU A 164 -0.57 -11.44 -0.97
N MET A 165 0.44 -12.13 -0.45
CA MET A 165 1.75 -11.53 -0.15
C MET A 165 2.39 -10.97 -1.42
N ASP A 166 2.37 -11.72 -2.52
CA ASP A 166 2.85 -11.27 -3.84
C ASP A 166 2.08 -10.02 -4.30
N THR A 167 0.77 -9.98 -4.07
CA THR A 167 -0.06 -8.81 -4.39
C THR A 167 0.43 -7.58 -3.63
N PHE A 168 0.69 -7.68 -2.32
CA PHE A 168 1.25 -6.56 -1.55
C PHE A 168 2.67 -6.21 -1.98
N SER A 169 3.51 -7.20 -2.33
CA SER A 169 4.86 -6.98 -2.85
C SER A 169 4.85 -6.19 -4.17
N ILE A 170 3.86 -6.41 -5.03
CA ILE A 170 3.66 -5.63 -6.26
C ILE A 170 3.32 -4.17 -5.91
N VAL A 171 2.44 -3.93 -4.93
CA VAL A 171 2.10 -2.58 -4.47
C VAL A 171 3.34 -1.86 -3.93
N ILE A 172 4.13 -2.52 -3.09
CA ILE A 172 5.40 -2.00 -2.55
C ILE A 172 6.33 -1.60 -3.70
N SER A 173 6.52 -2.50 -4.67
CA SER A 173 7.40 -2.27 -5.81
C SER A 173 6.95 -1.07 -6.65
N ASN A 174 5.65 -0.94 -6.90
CA ASN A 174 5.08 0.19 -7.64
C ASN A 174 5.25 1.51 -6.88
N SER A 175 5.03 1.52 -5.57
CA SER A 175 5.26 2.71 -4.74
C SER A 175 6.74 3.14 -4.77
N ILE A 176 7.68 2.21 -4.65
CA ILE A 176 9.12 2.49 -4.74
C ILE A 176 9.46 3.07 -6.11
N GLN A 177 8.94 2.50 -7.20
CA GLN A 177 9.19 3.00 -8.55
C GLN A 177 8.72 4.44 -8.73
N LEU A 178 7.56 4.80 -8.17
CA LEU A 178 7.06 6.19 -8.20
C LEU A 178 8.00 7.13 -7.44
N LEU A 179 8.45 6.75 -6.24
CA LEU A 179 9.37 7.56 -5.45
C LEU A 179 10.74 7.73 -6.14
N VAL A 180 11.25 6.68 -6.78
CA VAL A 180 12.51 6.74 -7.55
C VAL A 180 12.35 7.66 -8.77
N GLN A 181 11.22 7.58 -9.49
CA GLN A 181 10.96 8.47 -10.64
C GLN A 181 10.94 9.95 -10.24
N ASP A 182 10.32 10.29 -9.11
CA ASP A 182 10.31 11.66 -8.59
C ASP A 182 11.71 12.14 -8.22
N LEU A 183 12.49 11.26 -7.59
CA LEU A 183 13.88 11.54 -7.24
C LEU A 183 14.75 11.79 -8.47
N ASP A 184 14.67 10.93 -9.48
CA ASP A 184 15.42 11.07 -10.73
C ASP A 184 15.06 12.41 -11.40
N ALA A 185 13.77 12.73 -11.47
CA ALA A 185 13.27 14.01 -12.01
C ALA A 185 13.76 15.24 -11.23
N ALA A 186 13.91 15.12 -9.90
CA ALA A 186 14.44 16.17 -9.06
C ALA A 186 15.97 16.35 -9.24
N CYS A 187 16.69 15.28 -9.58
CA CYS A 187 18.15 15.30 -9.78
C CYS A 187 18.58 15.76 -11.18
N ASP A 188 17.76 15.52 -12.21
CA ASP A 188 18.07 15.84 -13.61
C ASP A 188 18.47 17.31 -13.89
N PRO A 189 17.83 18.34 -13.29
CA PRO A 189 18.23 19.74 -13.50
C PRO A 189 19.63 20.06 -12.95
N ALA A 190 19.99 19.50 -11.79
CA ALA A 190 21.30 19.67 -11.18
C ALA A 190 22.38 18.94 -11.99
N LEU A 191 22.10 17.72 -12.46
CA LEU A 191 22.99 16.95 -13.35
C LEU A 191 23.20 17.65 -14.70
N THR A 192 22.14 18.24 -15.27
CA THR A 192 22.22 19.01 -16.52
C THR A 192 23.00 20.32 -16.34
N ALA A 193 22.85 20.99 -15.20
CA ALA A 193 23.64 22.17 -14.86
C ALA A 193 25.12 21.80 -14.65
N MET A 194 25.39 20.70 -13.93
CA MET A 194 26.74 20.18 -13.70
C MET A 194 27.46 19.75 -14.98
N SER A 195 26.76 19.12 -15.93
CA SER A 195 27.36 18.71 -17.22
C SER A 195 27.70 19.88 -18.14
N LYS A 196 27.09 21.06 -17.94
CA LYS A 196 27.41 22.29 -18.69
C LYS A 196 28.55 23.10 -18.05
N VAL A 197 28.86 22.88 -16.78
CA VAL A 197 29.98 23.54 -16.08
C VAL A 197 31.20 22.62 -16.13
N GLY A 198 32.02 22.79 -17.16
CA GLY A 198 33.37 22.23 -17.17
C GLY A 198 34.16 22.75 -15.96
N ASP A 199 34.76 21.82 -15.20
CA ASP A 199 35.87 22.01 -14.26
C ASP A 199 35.84 23.22 -13.30
N GLY A 200 34.70 23.48 -12.64
CA GLY A 200 34.60 24.61 -11.72
C GLY A 200 33.68 24.42 -10.53
N LEU A 201 34.28 24.05 -9.39
CA LEU A 201 33.86 24.29 -8.00
C LEU A 201 33.06 23.20 -7.25
N VAL A 202 33.81 22.62 -6.30
CA VAL A 202 33.54 21.66 -5.23
C VAL A 202 32.53 22.15 -4.14
N SER A 203 31.60 23.05 -4.45
CA SER A 203 30.75 23.67 -3.41
C SER A 203 29.36 23.03 -3.20
N GLU A 204 28.92 22.10 -4.05
CA GLU A 204 27.53 21.58 -4.02
C GLU A 204 27.40 20.15 -3.45
N ARG A 205 28.46 19.62 -2.83
CA ARG A 205 28.42 18.32 -2.11
C ARG A 205 27.54 18.34 -0.84
N SER A 206 27.18 19.52 -0.35
CA SER A 206 26.38 19.72 0.87
C SER A 206 24.93 19.29 0.68
N SER A 207 24.30 19.68 -0.43
CA SER A 207 22.88 19.40 -0.69
C SER A 207 22.61 17.92 -0.95
N LEU A 208 23.52 17.23 -1.65
CA LEU A 208 23.45 15.79 -1.88
C LEU A 208 23.59 14.97 -0.58
N LYS A 209 24.40 15.46 0.37
CA LYS A 209 24.53 14.82 1.70
C LYS A 209 23.25 14.94 2.51
N THR A 210 22.63 16.12 2.53
CA THR A 210 21.34 16.33 3.20
C THR A 210 20.24 15.47 2.61
N LEU A 211 20.26 15.26 1.29
CA LEU A 211 19.26 14.45 0.59
C LEU A 211 19.43 12.95 0.88
N VAL A 212 20.67 12.45 0.91
CA VAL A 212 20.97 11.06 1.31
C VAL A 212 20.68 10.82 2.79
N GLU A 213 20.96 11.79 3.67
CA GLU A 213 20.60 11.70 5.09
C GLU A 213 19.09 11.73 5.31
N PHE A 214 18.34 12.50 4.50
CA PHE A 214 16.87 12.47 4.50
C PHE A 214 16.33 11.09 4.05
N PHE A 215 16.97 10.44 3.08
CA PHE A 215 16.66 9.07 2.67
C PHE A 215 16.96 8.04 3.77
N PHE A 216 18.10 8.18 4.46
CA PHE A 216 18.44 7.29 5.57
C PHE A 216 17.50 7.48 6.76
N ALA A 217 16.99 8.71 6.97
CA ALA A 217 16.01 9.02 8.01
C ALA A 217 14.58 8.55 7.67
N LEU A 218 14.22 8.42 6.38
CA LEU A 218 12.91 7.89 5.97
C LEU A 218 12.84 6.36 6.02
N MET A 219 13.99 5.68 6.05
CA MET A 219 14.12 4.22 5.99
C MET A 219 14.45 3.59 7.36
N ALA A 220 14.56 4.38 8.42
CA ALA A 220 14.94 3.96 9.79
C ALA A 220 13.83 4.27 10.80
#